data_AF-B1Q2U4-F1
#
_entry.id   AF-B1Q2U4-F1
#
_cell.length_a   1.000
_cell.length_b   1.000
_cell.length_c   1.000
_cell.angle_alpha   90.00
_cell.angle_beta   90.00
_cell.angle_gamma   90.00
#
_symmetry.space_group_name_H-M   'P 1'
#
loop_
_entity.id
_entity.type
_entity.pdbx_description
1 polymer ?
#
loop_
_entity_poly.entity_id
_entity_poly.type
_entity_poly.pdbx_seq_one_letter_code
_entity_poly.pdbx_strand_id
1 'polypeptide(L)' 'DFSLRSPYGGGRPGRVKRKNMKKGQGGSGGADEEEED' A
#
# COMPACT_ATOMS: atom_id res chain seq x y z
N ASP A 1 -12.85 -8.97 15.91
CA ASP A 1 -12.76 -9.11 14.45
C ASP A 1 -12.09 -7.86 13.87
N PHE A 2 -11.38 -7.97 12.75
CA PHE A 2 -10.67 -6.82 12.18
C PHE A 2 -11.61 -5.92 11.38
N SER A 3 -11.36 -4.61 11.38
CA SER A 3 -12.11 -3.66 10.56
C SER A 3 -11.99 -3.99 9.07
N LEU A 4 -13.07 -3.75 8.31
CA LEU A 4 -13.09 -3.89 6.85
C LEU A 4 -12.03 -3.05 6.12
N ARG A 5 -11.55 -1.96 6.75
CA ARG A 5 -10.49 -1.10 6.19
C ARG A 5 -9.07 -1.60 6.53
N SER A 6 -8.94 -2.54 7.47
CA SER A 6 -7.65 -3.11 7.89
C SER A 6 -7.09 -4.05 6.81
N PRO A 7 -5.76 -4.11 6.62
CA PRO A 7 -5.14 -5.12 5.76
C PRO A 7 -5.54 -6.57 6.11
N TYR A 8 -5.85 -6.82 7.39
CA TYR A 8 -6.27 -8.13 7.88
C TYR A 8 -7.79 -8.37 7.76
N GLY A 9 -8.56 -7.34 7.40
CA GLY A 9 -10.02 -7.39 7.23
C GLY A 9 -10.48 -7.16 5.78
N GLY A 10 -9.61 -7.40 4.79
CA GLY A 10 -9.94 -7.20 3.36
C GLY A 10 -9.69 -5.78 2.83
N GLY A 11 -9.16 -4.89 3.67
CA GLY A 11 -8.74 -3.55 3.29
C GLY A 11 -7.47 -3.52 2.44
N ARG A 12 -7.04 -2.30 2.08
CA ARG A 12 -5.89 -2.07 1.18
C ARG A 12 -4.60 -2.70 1.75
N PRO A 13 -3.75 -3.31 0.91
CA PRO A 13 -2.44 -3.81 1.34
C PRO A 13 -1.60 -2.73 2.02
N GLY A 14 -0.85 -3.10 3.06
CA GLY A 14 0.01 -2.18 3.80
C GLY A 14 1.16 -1.59 2.97
N ARG A 15 1.80 -0.55 3.50
CA ARG A 15 2.83 0.25 2.81
C ARG A 15 3.96 -0.59 2.20
N VAL A 16 4.48 -1.58 2.93
CA VAL A 16 5.58 -2.45 2.45
C VAL A 16 5.15 -3.26 1.23
N LYS A 17 3.96 -3.87 1.27
CA LYS A 17 3.42 -4.65 0.16
C LYS A 17 3.15 -3.76 -1.05
N ARG A 18 2.65 -2.53 -0.85
CA ARG A 18 2.48 -1.54 -1.93
C ARG A 18 3.82 -1.12 -2.56
N LYS A 19 4.84 -0.80 -1.75
CA LYS A 19 6.18 -0.44 -2.26
C LYS A 19 6.80 -1.56 -3.10
N ASN A 20 6.67 -2.81 -2.66
CA ASN A 20 7.19 -3.97 -3.39
C ASN A 20 6.42 -4.21 -4.70
N MET A 21 5.10 -4.03 -4.71
CA MET A 21 4.28 -4.09 -5.93
C MET A 21 4.69 -3.03 -6.95
N LYS A 22 4.88 -1.78 -6.51
CA LYS A 22 5.37 -0.68 -7.38
C LYS A 22 6.77 -0.97 -7.96
N LYS A 23 7.69 -1.50 -7.12
CA LYS A 23 9.03 -1.92 -7.57
C LYS A 23 8.98 -3.01 -8.65
N GLY A 24 8.07 -3.98 -8.53
CA GLY A 24 7.90 -5.06 -9.51
C GLY A 24 7.29 -4.62 -10.84
N GLN A 25 6.54 -3.52 -10.86
CA GLN A 25 5.91 -2.95 -12.05
C GLN A 25 6.78 -1.89 -12.76
N GLY A 26 8.08 -1.81 -12.42
CA GLY A 26 9.02 -0.86 -13.03
C GLY A 26 8.94 0.56 -12.47
N GLY A 27 8.16 0.80 -11.41
CA GLY A 27 8.14 2.08 -10.70
C GLY A 27 9.37 2.20 -9.81
N SER A 28 10.44 2.82 -10.32
CA SER A 28 11.58 3.26 -9.49
C SER A 28 11.06 4.16 -8.38
N GLY A 29 11.32 3.74 -7.14
CA GLY A 29 10.71 4.29 -5.94
C GLY A 29 10.98 5.78 -5.75
N GLY A 30 9.97 6.49 -5.25
CA GLY A 30 10.14 7.87 -4.79
C GLY A 30 8.97 8.83 -4.96
N ALA A 31 7.78 8.42 -5.40
CA ALA A 31 6.66 9.35 -5.65
C ALA A 31 5.36 8.89 -4.96
N ASP A 32 5.32 8.91 -3.63
CA ASP A 32 4.08 8.77 -2.84
C ASP A 32 4.34 9.32 -1.42
N GLU A 33 4.82 10.57 -1.38
CA GLU A 33 4.75 11.45 -0.22
C GLU A 33 3.46 12.27 -0.19
N GLU A 34 2.54 12.09 -1.14
CA GLU A 34 1.34 12.93 -1.27
C GLU A 34 0.12 12.11 -1.69
N GLU A 35 -0.53 11.46 -0.74
CA GLU A 35 -1.98 11.31 -0.79
C GLU A 35 -2.51 11.36 0.65
N GLU A 36 -3.23 12.44 0.90
CA GLU A 36 -3.89 12.89 2.14
C GLU A 36 -4.63 11.77 2.90
N ASP A 37 -4.69 11.98 4.23
CA ASP A 37 -5.57 11.30 5.22
C ASP A 37 -5.12 9.92 5.78
#